data_AF-A0A1E3BIU7-F1
#
_entry.id   AF-A0A1E3BIU7-F1
#
_cell.length_a   1.000
_cell.length_b   1.000
_cell.length_c   1.000
_cell.angle_alpha   90.00
_cell.angle_beta   90.00
_cell.angle_gamma   90.00
#
_symmetry.space_group_name_H-M   'P 1'
#
loop_
_entity.id
_entity.type
_entity.pdbx_description
1 polymer ?
#
loop_
_entity_poly.entity_id
_entity_poly.type
_entity_poly.pdbx_seq_one_letter_code
_entity_poly.pdbx_strand_id
1 'polypeptide(L)'
;MGHAAIGPYLQRVQAQESAACQGCGAPRESVHHLLLECRERAGPRRTLFQGLREAGAPRPATREIHPEVRLFGDPRATPAILRYLQDTGVGARKTPREAQVQARAQDEWGWGALEGAEQMEGD
;
A
#
# COMPACT_ATOMS: atom_id res chain seq x y z
N MET A 1 -2.67 -15.21 10.14
CA MET A 1 -2.47 -14.41 8.92
C MET A 1 -2.52 -12.94 9.31
N GLY A 2 -1.51 -12.14 8.94
CA GLY A 2 -1.39 -10.74 9.37
C GLY A 2 -2.33 -9.79 8.61
N HIS A 3 -2.97 -8.88 9.34
CA HIS A 3 -3.81 -7.79 8.83
C HIS A 3 -2.97 -6.59 8.39
N ALA A 4 -1.98 -6.80 7.53
CA ALA A 4 -1.22 -5.69 6.97
C ALA A 4 -2.06 -5.05 5.85
N ALA A 5 -2.19 -3.73 5.83
CA ALA A 5 -2.83 -2.97 4.76
C ALA A 5 -1.94 -2.97 3.48
N ILE A 6 -1.68 -4.16 2.96
CA ILE A 6 -0.92 -4.43 1.74
C ILE A 6 -1.85 -4.91 0.64
N GLY A 7 -1.52 -4.62 -0.62
CA GLY A 7 -2.31 -4.95 -1.80
C GLY A 7 -3.00 -6.32 -1.77
N PRO A 8 -2.30 -7.45 -1.53
CA PRO A 8 -2.94 -8.78 -1.48
C PRO A 8 -4.02 -8.93 -0.40
N TYR A 9 -3.90 -8.24 0.73
CA TYR A 9 -4.93 -8.25 1.77
C TYR A 9 -6.11 -7.37 1.34
N LEU A 10 -5.83 -6.17 0.84
CA LEU A 10 -6.84 -5.20 0.39
C LEU A 10 -7.68 -5.75 -0.77
N GLN A 11 -7.04 -6.45 -1.72
CA GLN A 11 -7.73 -7.15 -2.80
C GLN A 11 -8.65 -8.25 -2.26
N ARG A 12 -8.16 -9.06 -1.30
CA ARG A 12 -8.93 -10.16 -0.73
C ARG A 12 -10.20 -9.69 0.00
N VAL A 13 -10.12 -8.55 0.69
CA VAL A 13 -11.28 -7.95 1.38
C VAL A 13 -12.09 -7.01 0.48
N GLN A 14 -11.81 -7.01 -0.83
CA GLN A 14 -12.51 -6.20 -1.84
C GLN A 14 -12.44 -4.68 -1.61
N ALA A 15 -11.47 -4.22 -0.80
CA ALA A 15 -11.20 -2.80 -0.63
C ALA A 15 -10.46 -2.20 -1.85
N GLN A 16 -9.83 -3.06 -2.65
CA GLN A 16 -9.17 -2.73 -3.91
C GLN A 16 -9.38 -3.84 -4.95
N GLU A 17 -9.28 -3.49 -6.23
CA GLU A 17 -9.44 -4.44 -7.34
C GLU A 17 -8.16 -5.26 -7.59
N SER A 18 -7.00 -4.70 -7.25
CA SER A 18 -5.69 -5.27 -7.55
C SER A 18 -4.82 -5.40 -6.30
N ALA A 19 -3.93 -6.38 -6.31
CA ALA A 19 -2.86 -6.53 -5.32
C ALA A 19 -1.67 -5.58 -5.56
N ALA A 20 -1.73 -4.73 -6.58
CA ALA A 20 -0.65 -3.84 -6.96
C ALA A 20 -0.33 -2.78 -5.88
N CYS A 21 0.93 -2.36 -5.84
CA CYS A 21 1.39 -1.27 -4.98
C CYS A 21 0.74 0.04 -5.40
N GLN A 22 0.08 0.71 -4.46
CA GLN A 22 -0.60 1.98 -4.73
C GLN A 22 0.36 3.13 -5.02
N GLY A 23 1.62 3.01 -4.59
CA GLY A 23 2.66 3.99 -4.90
C GLY A 23 3.16 3.82 -6.33
N CYS A 24 3.87 2.71 -6.58
CA CYS A 24 4.65 2.55 -7.80
C CYS A 24 4.06 1.57 -8.83
N GLY A 25 2.87 0.99 -8.59
CA GLY A 25 2.21 0.06 -9.52
C GLY A 25 2.86 -1.32 -9.65
N ALA A 26 3.81 -1.70 -8.77
CA ALA A 26 4.35 -3.06 -8.77
C ALA A 26 3.21 -4.07 -8.61
N PRO A 27 3.19 -5.19 -9.35
CA PRO A 27 1.98 -6.02 -9.54
C PRO A 27 1.48 -6.68 -8.25
N ARG A 28 2.36 -6.84 -7.27
CA ARG A 28 2.01 -7.47 -5.99
C ARG A 28 2.76 -6.80 -4.86
N GLU A 29 2.05 -5.99 -4.09
CA GLU A 29 2.58 -5.29 -2.94
C GLU A 29 2.86 -6.27 -1.78
N SER A 30 3.99 -6.06 -1.11
CA SER A 30 4.37 -6.78 0.10
C SER A 30 4.95 -5.81 1.12
N VAL A 31 5.06 -6.24 2.37
CA VAL A 31 5.73 -5.46 3.42
C VAL A 31 7.18 -5.18 3.03
N HIS A 32 7.87 -6.19 2.48
CA HIS A 32 9.23 -6.05 1.97
C HIS A 32 9.31 -4.98 0.88
N HIS A 33 8.42 -5.06 -0.11
CA HIS A 33 8.34 -4.10 -1.20
C HIS A 33 8.13 -2.68 -0.67
N LEU A 34 7.14 -2.49 0.22
CA LEU A 34 6.83 -1.20 0.81
C LEU A 34 8.03 -0.61 1.54
N LEU A 35 8.64 -1.37 2.46
CA LEU A 35 9.69 -0.84 3.32
C LEU A 35 11.03 -0.65 2.60
N LEU A 36 11.34 -1.47 1.59
CA LEU A 36 12.72 -1.60 1.09
C LEU A 36 12.88 -1.33 -0.41
N GLU A 37 11.86 -1.60 -1.23
CA GLU A 37 12.00 -1.59 -2.69
C GLU A 37 11.23 -0.46 -3.39
N CYS A 38 10.07 -0.06 -2.85
CA CYS A 38 9.16 0.85 -3.52
C CYS A 38 9.84 2.19 -3.83
N ARG A 39 9.90 2.55 -5.12
CA ARG A 39 10.64 3.75 -5.58
C ARG A 39 9.97 5.04 -5.11
N GLU A 40 8.64 5.09 -5.13
CA GLU A 40 7.84 6.22 -4.62
C GLU A 40 8.02 6.46 -3.12
N ARG A 41 8.56 5.48 -2.39
CA ARG A 41 8.83 5.59 -0.95
C ARG A 41 10.30 5.87 -0.63
N ALA A 42 11.13 6.19 -1.63
CA ALA A 42 12.55 6.43 -1.41
C ALA A 42 12.84 7.56 -0.40
N GLY A 43 12.03 8.62 -0.39
CA GLY A 43 12.13 9.71 0.60
C GLY A 43 11.87 9.22 2.03
N PRO A 44 10.65 8.78 2.35
CA PRO A 44 10.31 8.22 3.66
C PRO A 44 11.24 7.07 4.11
N ARG A 45 11.71 6.23 3.18
CA ARG A 45 12.68 5.15 3.49
C ARG A 45 14.03 5.68 4.00
N ARG A 46 14.49 6.84 3.52
CA ARG A 46 15.68 7.49 4.09
C ARG A 46 15.45 7.90 5.54
N THR A 47 14.29 8.49 5.84
CA THR A 47 13.89 8.85 7.22
C THR A 47 13.77 7.62 8.12
N LEU A 48 13.20 6.52 7.61
CA LEU A 48 13.15 5.24 8.31
C LEU A 48 14.55 4.78 8.73
N PHE A 49 15.49 4.70 7.79
CA PHE A 49 16.84 4.23 8.08
C PHE A 49 17.63 5.20 8.98
N GLN A 50 17.35 6.49 8.91
CA GLN A 50 17.87 7.47 9.86
C GLN A 50 17.36 7.17 11.28
N GLY A 51 16.04 6.99 11.44
CA GLY A 51 15.44 6.70 12.74
C GLY A 51 15.91 5.37 13.33
N LEU A 52 16.11 4.33 12.50
CA LEU A 52 16.70 3.07 12.96
C LEU A 52 18.10 3.29 13.55
N ARG A 53 18.93 4.08 12.86
CA ARG A 53 20.29 4.38 13.31
C ARG A 53 20.29 5.14 14.64
N GLU A 54 19.44 6.15 14.78
CA GLU A 54 19.30 6.93 16.01
C GLU A 54 18.82 6.07 17.19
N ALA A 55 17.94 5.11 16.94
CA ALA A 55 17.45 4.18 17.95
C ALA A 55 18.39 3.00 18.23
N GLY A 56 19.55 2.92 17.56
CA GLY A 56 20.48 1.79 17.68
C GLY A 56 19.94 0.47 17.13
N ALA A 57 18.92 0.50 16.26
CA ALA A 57 18.38 -0.66 15.57
C ALA A 57 19.19 -0.96 14.30
N PRO A 58 19.53 -2.24 14.02
CA PRO A 58 20.32 -2.57 12.84
C PRO A 58 19.53 -2.36 11.55
N ARG A 59 20.13 -1.62 10.62
CA ARG A 59 19.60 -1.43 9.27
C ARG A 59 19.53 -2.78 8.53
N PRO A 60 18.52 -3.01 7.67
CA PRO A 60 18.48 -4.16 6.78
C PRO A 60 19.76 -4.30 5.94
N ALA A 61 20.32 -5.50 5.91
CA ALA A 61 21.46 -5.82 5.06
C ALA A 61 21.00 -6.40 3.71
N THR A 62 21.77 -6.18 2.65
CA THR A 62 21.39 -6.61 1.28
C THR A 62 21.20 -8.12 1.13
N ARG A 63 21.91 -8.93 1.92
CA ARG A 63 21.83 -10.40 1.89
C ARG A 63 20.88 -10.98 2.94
N GLU A 64 20.24 -10.12 3.72
CA GLU A 64 19.30 -10.56 4.75
C GLU A 64 18.03 -11.10 4.10
N ILE A 65 17.61 -12.30 4.50
CA ILE A 65 16.36 -12.91 4.04
C ILE A 65 15.25 -12.43 4.98
N HIS A 66 14.22 -11.78 4.43
CA HIS A 66 13.09 -11.21 5.17
C HIS A 66 13.47 -10.24 6.31
N PRO A 67 14.26 -9.19 6.05
CA PRO A 67 14.63 -8.17 7.05
C PRO A 67 13.43 -7.53 7.75
N GLU A 68 12.28 -7.45 7.07
CA GLU A 68 11.03 -6.95 7.64
C GLU A 68 10.62 -7.71 8.91
N VAL A 69 10.81 -9.03 8.98
CA VAL A 69 10.41 -9.83 10.15
C VAL A 69 11.20 -9.40 11.39
N ARG A 70 12.52 -9.23 11.25
CA ARG A 70 13.37 -8.72 12.32
C ARG A 70 13.02 -7.28 12.67
N LEU A 71 12.80 -6.42 11.68
CA LEU A 71 12.44 -5.02 11.94
C LEU A 71 11.16 -4.91 12.77
N PHE A 72 10.11 -5.67 12.45
CA PHE A 72 8.88 -5.67 13.24
C PHE A 72 9.04 -6.36 14.61
N GLY A 73 10.03 -7.23 14.77
CA GLY A 73 10.35 -7.89 16.04
C GLY A 73 11.25 -7.08 16.98
N ASP A 74 11.93 -6.03 16.50
CA ASP A 74 12.83 -5.19 17.32
C ASP A 74 12.07 -3.94 17.84
N PRO A 75 11.80 -3.82 19.15
CA PRO A 75 11.09 -2.67 19.71
C PRO A 75 11.79 -1.33 19.45
N ARG A 76 13.12 -1.32 19.26
CA ARG A 76 13.88 -0.10 18.94
C ARG A 76 13.54 0.44 17.55
N ALA A 77 13.10 -0.44 16.64
CA ALA A 77 12.70 -0.06 15.29
C ALA A 77 11.28 0.51 15.23
N THR A 78 10.42 0.20 16.22
CA THR A 78 9.00 0.56 16.21
C THR A 78 8.75 2.06 15.98
N PRO A 79 9.42 3.01 16.68
CA PRO A 79 9.15 4.44 16.46
C PRO A 79 9.45 4.88 15.02
N ALA A 80 10.54 4.39 14.44
CA ALA A 80 10.93 4.70 13.07
C ALA A 80 9.96 4.10 12.04
N ILE A 81 9.47 2.87 12.28
CA ILE A 81 8.47 2.21 11.43
C ILE A 81 7.13 2.96 11.50
N LEU A 82 6.67 3.35 12.69
CA LEU A 82 5.43 4.11 12.83
C LEU A 82 5.51 5.47 12.14
N ARG A 83 6.66 6.15 12.26
CA ARG A 83 6.89 7.40 11.54
C ARG A 83 6.87 7.20 10.02
N TYR A 84 7.49 6.13 9.54
CA TYR A 84 7.45 5.77 8.12
C TYR A 84 6.01 5.55 7.63
N LEU A 85 5.19 4.82 8.38
CA LEU A 85 3.78 4.58 8.03
C LEU A 85 2.99 5.90 7.99
N GLN A 86 3.23 6.79 8.95
CA GLN A 86 2.64 8.13 8.96
C GLN A 86 3.04 8.96 7.72
N ASP A 87 4.32 8.99 7.38
CA ASP A 87 4.85 9.79 6.26
C ASP A 87 4.42 9.23 4.89
N THR A 88 4.09 7.94 4.81
CA THR A 88 3.67 7.28 3.56
C THR A 88 2.16 7.18 3.38
N GLY A 89 1.38 7.37 4.45
CA GLY A 89 -0.07 7.15 4.45
C GLY A 89 -0.47 5.68 4.25
N VAL A 90 0.45 4.73 4.38
CA VAL A 90 0.15 3.30 4.25
C VAL A 90 -0.85 2.90 5.34
N GLY A 91 -1.98 2.32 4.92
CA GLY A 91 -3.07 1.94 5.83
C GLY A 91 -3.85 3.13 6.41
N ALA A 92 -3.61 4.36 5.94
CA ALA A 92 -4.44 5.49 6.30
C ALA A 92 -5.88 5.29 5.81
N ARG A 93 -6.85 5.75 6.61
CA ARG A 93 -8.25 5.75 6.18
C ARG A 93 -8.40 6.71 5.02
N LYS A 94 -9.15 6.31 3.99
CA LYS A 94 -9.58 7.22 2.94
C LYS A 94 -10.39 8.36 3.56
N THR A 95 -10.21 9.56 3.03
CA THR A 95 -11.04 10.70 3.41
C THR A 95 -12.50 10.43 3.04
N PRO A 96 -13.48 11.08 3.69
CA PRO A 96 -14.90 10.91 3.35
C PRO A 96 -15.18 11.16 1.87
N ARG A 97 -14.45 12.09 1.25
CA ARG A 97 -14.54 12.40 -0.18
C ARG A 97 -14.06 11.25 -1.06
N GLU A 98 -12.89 10.68 -0.76
CA GLU A 98 -12.36 9.53 -1.50
C GLU A 98 -13.21 8.28 -1.31
N ALA A 99 -13.77 8.09 -0.11
CA ALA A 99 -14.72 7.02 0.17
C ALA A 99 -16.01 7.20 -0.64
N GLN A 100 -16.55 8.42 -0.75
CA GLN A 100 -17.72 8.71 -1.58
C GLN A 100 -17.44 8.52 -3.08
N VAL A 101 -16.29 8.96 -3.58
CA VAL A 101 -15.90 8.74 -4.98
C VAL A 101 -15.82 7.26 -5.28
N GLN A 102 -15.21 6.47 -4.39
CA GLN A 102 -15.13 5.02 -4.56
C GLN A 102 -16.50 4.35 -4.46
N ALA A 103 -17.35 4.74 -3.51
CA ALA A 103 -18.71 4.21 -3.39
C ALA A 103 -19.53 4.51 -4.64
N ARG A 104 -19.46 5.73 -5.17
CA ARG A 104 -20.15 6.11 -6.41
C ARG A 104 -19.65 5.30 -7.61
N ALA A 105 -18.34 5.06 -7.73
CA ALA A 105 -17.79 4.21 -8.78
C ALA A 105 -18.24 2.75 -8.66
N GLN A 106 -18.45 2.25 -7.42
CA GLN A 106 -18.98 0.90 -7.17
C GLN A 106 -20.49 0.79 -7.42
N ASP A 107 -21.23 1.87 -7.20
CA ASP A 107 -22.67 1.97 -7.46
C ASP A 107 -22.98 2.32 -8.93
N GLU A 108 -21.96 2.52 -9.77
CA GLU A 108 -22.15 2.78 -11.20
C GLU A 108 -22.23 1.43 -11.93
N TRP A 109 -23.45 0.87 -12.00
CA TRP A 109 -23.76 -0.44 -12.61
C TRP A 109 -23.60 -0.48 -14.14
N GLY A 110 -22.79 0.40 -14.74
CA GLY A 110 -22.43 0.37 -16.17
C GLY A 110 -23.60 0.47 -17.17
N TRP A 111 -24.83 0.75 -16.72
CA TRP A 111 -26.03 0.74 -17.56
C TRP A 111 -25.92 1.64 -18.80
N GLY A 112 -25.32 2.83 -18.66
CA GLY A 112 -25.11 3.73 -19.80
C GLY A 112 -24.15 3.20 -20.88
N ALA A 113 -23.26 2.26 -20.54
CA ALA A 113 -22.39 1.60 -21.52
C ALA A 113 -23.13 0.49 -22.29
N LEU A 114 -24.19 -0.10 -21.70
CA LEU A 114 -25.05 -1.07 -22.36
C LEU A 114 -26.02 -0.38 -23.32
N GLU A 115 -26.63 0.73 -22.90
CA GLU A 115 -27.55 1.53 -23.72
C GLU A 115 -26.85 2.10 -24.98
N GLY A 116 -25.58 2.51 -24.86
CA GLY A 116 -24.78 2.97 -26.00
C GLY A 116 -24.36 1.86 -26.98
N ALA A 117 -24.26 0.61 -26.52
CA ALA A 117 -23.98 -0.54 -27.38
C ALA A 117 -25.22 -0.94 -28.20
N GLU A 118 -26.41 -0.89 -27.59
CA GLU A 118 -27.69 -1.14 -28.28
C GLU A 118 -27.98 -0.09 -29.37
N GLN A 119 -27.55 1.16 -29.20
CA GLN A 119 -27.70 2.20 -30.22
C GLN A 119 -26.78 2.02 -31.44
N MET A 120 -25.63 1.34 -31.30
CA MET A 120 -24.68 1.14 -32.41
C MET A 120 -24.91 -0.15 -33.20
N GLU A 121 -25.71 -1.08 -32.68
CA GLU A 121 -26.12 -2.30 -33.41
C GLU A 121 -27.43 -2.11 -34.21
N GLY A 122 -28.07 -0.94 -34.07
CA GLY A 122 -29.34 -0.59 -34.72
C GLY A 122 -29.25 0.36 -35.94
N ASP A 123 -28.05 0.77 -36.35
CA ASP A 123 -27.74 1.56 -37.56
C ASP A 123 -27.10 0.67 -38.65
#